data_AF-A0A929GIY2-F1
#
_entry.id   AF-A0A929GIY2-F1
#
_cell.length_a   1.000
_cell.length_b   1.000
_cell.length_c   1.000
_cell.angle_alpha   90.00
_cell.angle_beta   90.00
_cell.angle_gamma   90.00
#
_symmetry.space_group_name_H-M   'P 1'
#
loop_
_entity.id
_entity.type
_entity.pdbx_description
1 polymer ?
#
loop_
_entity_poly.entity_id
_entity_poly.type
_entity_poly.pdbx_seq_one_letter_code
_entity_poly.pdbx_strand_id
1 'polypeptide(L)'
;MSDESNIQDLDDRLLAGMLQDFLKEAPEHLDQMNLNLIQLQEDPEEEELINEIFRNVHTLKGSAGFVGLKKINEVSRKMEEVIGDVRKGCFKITAPIIDVMYEGLDVLTTLIDKAVANDGTEVGISSILKKLDGISKNTIPASEEQPDKQETESGDSHELLRLYKQSYNQLTILKHFIYSSVHLSDRESLAVLFSKQIDETMDAERNAIWLVEDGQKVVEMAHDGKLVKKDNRRVLEIESSEVLKRVIRDQLVVWSSSFAQMKDVLPEFQRPILFPIKAQPHAFGFLVVDPEELAEVEVYQFVGQFAAMILNISKLHQKVEEQRKELNEMTEILFKQNAQLSSLNHIEVDLMKATDPVHLCRIVVEAVVGELEARRAAAFLIDKSSQELIGTSESGGFQEIDSIRFSIDSEKPFMQCIESRRIVTYRDHTEKLHMGPNVLENWVIICLKGKEGPQGVLVTEVGDEDICDSISILVNHAGILLDNLMLQKRLGNGIADRLSSQ
;
A
#
# COMPACT_ATOMS: atom_id res chain seq x y z
N MET A 1 -21.94 1.12 13.55
CA MET A 1 -21.68 0.02 14.51
C MET A 1 -20.72 -1.05 13.95
N SER A 2 -20.28 -0.97 12.69
CA SER A 2 -19.32 -1.91 12.07
C SER A 2 -17.86 -1.47 12.11
N ASP A 3 -17.57 -0.18 12.33
CA ASP A 3 -16.20 0.34 12.28
C ASP A 3 -15.46 0.23 13.63
N GLU A 4 -16.16 0.41 14.76
CA GLU A 4 -15.56 0.28 16.11
C GLU A 4 -15.17 -1.16 16.44
N SER A 5 -15.92 -2.17 15.96
CA SER A 5 -15.54 -3.58 16.18
C SER A 5 -14.34 -4.00 15.36
N ASN A 6 -14.10 -3.34 14.22
CA ASN A 6 -12.97 -3.62 13.33
C ASN A 6 -11.66 -3.00 13.87
N ILE A 7 -11.77 -1.87 14.58
CA ILE A 7 -10.65 -1.22 15.27
C ILE A 7 -10.28 -2.00 16.54
N GLN A 8 -11.28 -2.42 17.33
CA GLN A 8 -11.05 -3.22 18.54
C GLN A 8 -10.40 -4.57 18.23
N ASP A 9 -10.82 -5.26 17.16
CA ASP A 9 -10.23 -6.52 16.71
C ASP A 9 -8.79 -6.36 16.17
N LEU A 10 -8.48 -5.19 15.60
CA LEU A 10 -7.12 -4.85 15.17
C LEU A 10 -6.20 -4.55 16.36
N ASP A 11 -6.68 -3.78 17.34
CA ASP A 11 -5.95 -3.47 18.57
C ASP A 11 -5.66 -4.74 19.39
N ASP A 12 -6.63 -5.67 19.47
CA ASP A 12 -6.46 -6.96 20.17
C ASP A 12 -5.46 -7.88 19.45
N ARG A 13 -5.47 -7.90 18.11
CA ARG A 13 -4.49 -8.65 17.31
C ARG A 13 -3.09 -8.05 17.37
N LEU A 14 -2.98 -6.72 17.40
CA LEU A 14 -1.73 -6.00 17.58
C LEU A 14 -1.13 -6.27 18.96
N LEU A 15 -1.94 -6.15 20.02
CA LEU A 15 -1.53 -6.44 21.40
C LEU A 15 -1.09 -7.90 21.56
N ALA A 16 -1.76 -8.85 20.90
CA ALA A 16 -1.38 -10.25 20.90
C ALA A 16 -0.03 -10.50 20.20
N GLY A 17 0.25 -9.81 19.08
CA GLY A 17 1.56 -9.88 18.42
C GLY A 17 2.68 -9.31 19.28
N MET A 18 2.46 -8.15 19.88
CA MET A 18 3.45 -7.49 20.75
C MET A 18 3.72 -8.29 22.03
N LEU A 19 2.70 -8.96 22.57
CA LEU A 19 2.87 -9.91 23.67
C LEU A 19 3.77 -11.07 23.26
N GLN A 20 3.60 -11.65 22.06
CA GLN A 20 4.46 -12.75 21.60
C GLN A 20 5.92 -12.32 21.42
N ASP A 21 6.16 -11.14 20.84
CA ASP A 21 7.51 -10.62 20.66
C ASP A 21 8.17 -10.33 22.01
N PHE A 22 7.44 -9.70 22.95
CA PHE A 22 7.91 -9.50 24.31
C PHE A 22 8.31 -10.82 24.99
N LEU A 23 7.44 -11.84 24.92
CA LEU A 23 7.69 -13.12 25.55
C LEU A 23 8.88 -13.87 24.93
N LYS A 24 9.24 -13.55 23.69
CA LYS A 24 10.41 -14.10 23.00
C LYS A 24 11.71 -13.38 23.38
N GLU A 25 11.68 -12.06 23.53
CA GLU A 25 12.87 -11.23 23.84
C GLU A 25 13.18 -11.16 25.34
N ALA A 26 12.15 -11.21 26.21
CA ALA A 26 12.31 -11.06 27.65
C ALA A 26 13.31 -12.07 28.28
N PRO A 27 13.35 -13.35 27.88
CA PRO A 27 14.35 -14.30 28.37
C PRO A 27 15.79 -13.87 28.08
N GLU A 28 16.07 -13.29 26.91
CA GLU A 28 17.43 -12.84 26.55
C GLU A 28 17.90 -11.71 27.48
N HIS A 29 17.01 -10.77 27.81
CA HIS A 29 17.29 -9.72 28.79
C HIS A 29 17.54 -10.27 30.19
N LEU A 30 16.76 -11.28 30.61
CA LEU A 30 16.94 -11.93 31.91
C LEU A 30 18.27 -12.68 31.99
N ASP A 31 18.63 -13.43 30.96
CA ASP A 31 19.89 -14.17 30.88
C ASP A 31 21.09 -13.22 30.92
N GLN A 32 21.02 -12.10 30.18
CA GLN A 32 22.09 -11.10 30.19
C GLN A 32 22.23 -10.44 31.58
N MET A 33 21.12 -10.08 32.22
CA MET A 33 21.15 -9.53 33.58
C MET A 33 21.72 -10.54 34.59
N ASN A 34 21.35 -11.81 34.45
CA ASN A 34 21.86 -12.88 35.30
C ASN A 34 23.39 -13.02 35.17
N LEU A 35 23.91 -13.07 33.94
CA LEU A 35 25.35 -13.10 33.69
C LEU A 35 26.08 -11.88 34.26
N ASN A 36 25.51 -10.69 34.05
CA ASN A 36 26.11 -9.45 34.52
C ASN A 36 26.12 -9.35 36.05
N LEU A 37 25.07 -9.84 36.72
CA LEU A 37 25.04 -9.90 38.19
C LEU A 37 26.10 -10.85 38.76
N ILE A 38 26.44 -11.94 38.05
CA ILE A 38 27.54 -12.84 38.45
C ILE A 38 28.86 -12.10 38.40
N GLN A 39 29.13 -11.40 37.30
CA GLN A 39 30.38 -10.66 37.11
C GLN A 39 30.48 -9.48 38.09
N LEU A 40 29.36 -8.81 38.36
CA LEU A 40 29.27 -7.70 39.31
C LEU A 40 29.41 -8.15 40.78
N GLN A 41 29.23 -9.45 41.06
CA GLN A 41 29.56 -10.03 42.35
C GLN A 41 31.08 -10.18 42.56
N GLU A 42 31.82 -10.41 41.47
CA GLU A 42 33.29 -10.48 41.47
C GLU A 42 33.90 -9.07 41.50
N ASP A 43 33.32 -8.13 40.75
CA ASP A 43 33.75 -6.73 40.71
C ASP A 43 32.58 -5.74 40.93
N PRO A 44 32.25 -5.40 42.19
CA PRO A 44 31.11 -4.54 42.53
C PRO A 44 31.21 -3.08 42.07
N GLU A 45 32.38 -2.63 41.61
CA GLU A 45 32.63 -1.26 41.16
C GLU A 45 32.68 -1.14 39.63
N GLU A 46 32.50 -2.25 38.90
CA GLU A 46 32.52 -2.26 37.44
C GLU A 46 31.29 -1.55 36.83
N GLU A 47 31.48 -0.28 36.49
CA GLU A 47 30.42 0.61 36.03
C GLU A 47 29.75 0.13 34.73
N GLU A 48 30.49 -0.54 33.85
CA GLU A 48 29.93 -1.05 32.58
C GLU A 48 28.83 -2.09 32.86
N LEU A 49 29.07 -3.01 33.80
CA LEU A 49 28.10 -4.04 34.20
C LEU A 49 26.86 -3.43 34.87
N ILE A 50 27.04 -2.44 35.75
CA ILE A 50 25.92 -1.71 36.38
C ILE A 50 25.06 -1.04 35.31
N ASN A 51 25.68 -0.42 34.31
CA ASN A 51 24.98 0.25 33.22
C ASN A 51 24.25 -0.73 32.30
N GLU A 52 24.85 -1.88 31.99
CA GLU A 52 24.19 -2.92 31.20
C GLU A 52 22.98 -3.52 31.92
N ILE A 53 23.08 -3.79 33.22
CA ILE A 53 21.93 -4.27 34.01
C ILE A 53 20.82 -3.23 34.00
N PHE A 54 21.16 -1.94 34.20
CA PHE A 54 20.18 -0.86 34.15
C PHE A 54 19.43 -0.83 32.82
N ARG A 55 20.14 -0.94 31.69
CA ARG A 55 19.55 -0.94 30.33
C ARG A 55 18.60 -2.12 30.12
N ASN A 56 19.01 -3.32 30.53
CA ASN A 56 18.18 -4.52 30.40
C ASN A 56 16.91 -4.43 31.26
N VAL A 57 17.02 -4.00 32.53
CA VAL A 57 15.85 -3.82 33.40
C VAL A 57 14.92 -2.73 32.85
N HIS A 58 15.47 -1.61 32.38
CA HIS A 58 14.68 -0.50 31.83
C HIS A 58 13.89 -0.91 30.58
N THR A 59 14.53 -1.68 29.69
CA THR A 59 13.90 -2.25 28.49
C THR A 59 12.78 -3.20 28.90
N LEU A 60 13.04 -4.12 29.83
CA LEU A 60 12.06 -5.09 30.31
C LEU A 60 10.85 -4.41 30.96
N LYS A 61 11.06 -3.37 31.76
CA LYS A 61 9.99 -2.54 32.35
C LYS A 61 9.13 -1.90 31.28
N GLY A 62 9.75 -1.23 30.31
CA GLY A 62 9.06 -0.53 29.22
C GLY A 62 8.18 -1.47 28.41
N SER A 63 8.76 -2.56 27.93
CA SER A 63 8.05 -3.55 27.10
C SER A 63 6.92 -4.23 27.88
N ALA A 64 7.14 -4.61 29.15
CA ALA A 64 6.09 -5.22 29.98
C ALA A 64 4.93 -4.26 30.30
N GLY A 65 5.21 -2.96 30.47
CA GLY A 65 4.20 -1.93 30.67
C GLY A 65 3.30 -1.76 29.44
N PHE A 66 3.91 -1.83 28.25
CA PHE A 66 3.22 -1.69 26.98
C PHE A 66 2.23 -2.84 26.72
N VAL A 67 2.62 -4.10 26.96
CA VAL A 67 1.76 -5.27 26.75
C VAL A 67 0.82 -5.59 27.93
N GLY A 68 0.74 -4.69 28.92
CA GLY A 68 -0.19 -4.81 30.04
C GLY A 68 0.20 -5.82 31.13
N LEU A 69 1.45 -6.29 31.15
CA LEU A 69 1.96 -7.25 32.13
C LEU A 69 2.37 -6.55 33.44
N LYS A 70 1.36 -6.08 34.19
CA LYS A 70 1.51 -5.22 35.38
C LYS A 70 2.50 -5.75 36.42
N LYS A 71 2.46 -7.04 36.74
CA LYS A 71 3.35 -7.64 37.76
C LYS A 71 4.83 -7.62 37.33
N ILE A 72 5.10 -7.87 36.06
CA ILE A 72 6.45 -7.81 35.48
C ILE A 72 6.95 -6.36 35.49
N ASN A 73 6.09 -5.43 35.06
CA ASN A 73 6.39 -3.99 35.09
C ASN A 73 6.70 -3.48 36.52
N GLU A 74 5.93 -3.90 37.53
CA GLU A 74 6.16 -3.47 38.91
C GLU A 74 7.49 -3.97 39.49
N VAL A 75 7.85 -5.23 39.27
CA VAL A 75 9.10 -5.82 39.77
C VAL A 75 10.31 -5.20 39.05
N SER A 76 10.26 -5.14 37.71
CA SER A 76 11.32 -4.51 36.90
C SER A 76 11.55 -3.04 37.26
N ARG A 77 10.48 -2.25 37.45
CA ARG A 77 10.60 -0.87 37.92
C ARG A 77 11.34 -0.76 39.25
N LYS A 78 11.06 -1.65 40.22
CA LYS A 78 11.75 -1.65 41.52
C LYS A 78 13.21 -2.06 41.42
N MET A 79 13.53 -3.01 40.55
CA MET A 79 14.92 -3.36 40.25
C MET A 79 15.66 -2.20 39.58
N GLU A 80 14.99 -1.45 38.69
CA GLU A 80 15.56 -0.27 38.04
C GLU A 80 15.84 0.85 39.05
N GLU A 81 14.95 1.07 40.01
CA GLU A 81 15.16 2.04 41.11
C GLU A 81 16.43 1.70 41.89
N VAL A 82 16.60 0.44 42.30
CA VAL A 82 17.77 -0.02 43.06
C VAL A 82 19.07 0.20 42.27
N ILE A 83 19.16 -0.28 41.03
CA ILE A 83 20.36 -0.12 40.20
C ILE A 83 20.57 1.35 39.81
N GLY A 84 19.50 2.11 39.64
CA GLY A 84 19.55 3.55 39.40
C GLY A 84 20.18 4.31 40.56
N ASP A 85 19.91 3.91 41.79
CA ASP A 85 20.51 4.52 43.00
C ASP A 85 21.98 4.10 43.16
N VAL A 86 22.34 2.86 42.84
CA VAL A 86 23.75 2.43 42.75
C VAL A 86 24.51 3.29 41.74
N ARG A 87 23.96 3.47 40.53
CA ARG A 87 24.59 4.26 39.46
C ARG A 87 24.78 5.73 39.83
N LYS A 88 23.89 6.29 40.65
CA LYS A 88 24.02 7.66 41.17
C LYS A 88 25.04 7.77 42.32
N GLY A 89 25.65 6.66 42.73
CA GLY A 89 26.57 6.60 43.87
C GLY A 89 25.87 6.73 45.22
N CYS A 90 24.54 6.51 45.29
CA CYS A 90 23.80 6.63 46.56
C CYS A 90 24.21 5.54 47.56
N PHE A 91 24.59 4.36 47.08
CA PHE A 91 25.19 3.27 47.86
C PHE A 91 25.98 2.34 46.93
N LYS A 92 26.92 1.57 47.50
CA LYS A 92 27.68 0.56 46.77
C LYS A 92 26.89 -0.74 46.64
N ILE A 93 27.13 -1.49 45.56
CA ILE A 93 26.64 -2.86 45.46
C ILE A 93 27.28 -3.74 46.53
N THR A 94 26.46 -4.61 47.12
CA THR A 94 26.86 -5.56 48.14
C THR A 94 26.21 -6.91 47.86
N ALA A 95 26.78 -8.01 48.38
CA ALA A 95 26.20 -9.34 48.20
C ALA A 95 24.70 -9.43 48.56
N PRO A 96 24.21 -8.83 49.68
CA PRO A 96 22.78 -8.81 49.97
C PRO A 96 21.91 -8.08 48.93
N ILE A 97 22.44 -7.06 48.26
CA ILE A 97 21.73 -6.37 47.17
C ILE A 97 21.65 -7.29 45.95
N ILE A 98 22.76 -7.93 45.60
CA ILE A 98 22.83 -8.90 44.49
C ILE A 98 21.85 -10.07 44.74
N ASP A 99 21.79 -10.62 45.95
CA ASP A 99 20.85 -11.68 46.32
C ASP A 99 19.40 -11.26 46.08
N VAL A 100 19.02 -10.04 46.48
CA VAL A 100 17.66 -9.52 46.25
C VAL A 100 17.41 -9.25 44.76
N MET A 101 18.42 -8.87 43.98
CA MET A 101 18.30 -8.73 42.53
C MET A 101 18.10 -10.08 41.84
N TYR A 102 18.76 -11.16 42.27
CA TYR A 102 18.50 -12.52 41.80
C TYR A 102 17.09 -13.00 42.15
N GLU A 103 16.62 -12.75 43.39
CA GLU A 103 15.22 -13.04 43.74
C GLU A 103 14.23 -12.27 42.84
N GLY A 104 14.59 -11.05 42.43
CA GLY A 104 13.86 -10.26 41.45
C GLY A 104 13.83 -10.92 40.06
N LEU A 105 14.99 -11.37 39.57
CA LEU A 105 15.08 -12.11 38.30
C LEU A 105 14.26 -13.39 38.33
N ASP A 106 14.33 -14.20 39.39
CA ASP A 106 13.56 -15.44 39.52
C ASP A 106 12.05 -15.21 39.44
N VAL A 107 11.58 -14.13 40.10
CA VAL A 107 10.17 -13.73 40.03
C VAL A 107 9.79 -13.29 38.61
N LEU A 108 10.64 -12.51 37.94
CA LEU A 108 10.41 -12.09 36.56
C LEU A 108 10.37 -13.29 35.59
N THR A 109 11.34 -14.21 35.69
CA THR A 109 11.37 -15.46 34.91
C THR A 109 10.09 -16.26 35.12
N THR A 110 9.68 -16.46 36.37
CA THR A 110 8.44 -17.19 36.69
C THR A 110 7.20 -16.53 36.09
N LEU A 111 7.13 -15.19 36.14
CA LEU A 111 6.02 -14.44 35.56
C LEU A 111 5.99 -14.54 34.02
N ILE A 112 7.16 -14.51 33.38
CA ILE A 112 7.30 -14.65 31.92
C ILE A 112 6.96 -16.07 31.48
N ASP A 113 7.48 -17.10 32.15
CA ASP A 113 7.18 -18.51 31.85
C ASP A 113 5.68 -18.80 31.96
N LYS A 114 5.01 -18.26 32.98
CA LYS A 114 3.56 -18.38 33.11
C LYS A 114 2.81 -17.63 32.02
N ALA A 115 3.29 -16.46 31.61
CA ALA A 115 2.69 -15.72 30.50
C ALA A 115 2.86 -16.49 29.16
N VAL A 116 4.01 -17.14 28.93
CA VAL A 116 4.24 -18.04 27.77
C VAL A 116 3.31 -19.24 27.81
N ALA A 117 3.14 -19.87 28.98
CA ALA A 117 2.28 -21.04 29.17
C ALA A 117 0.78 -20.70 29.20
N ASN A 118 0.43 -19.41 29.16
CA ASN A 118 -0.94 -18.91 29.40
C ASN A 118 -1.53 -19.44 30.73
N ASP A 119 -0.69 -19.54 31.75
CA ASP A 119 -1.04 -20.02 33.08
C ASP A 119 -1.51 -18.85 33.96
N GLY A 120 -2.81 -18.83 34.27
CA GLY A 120 -3.44 -17.81 35.12
C GLY A 120 -3.18 -17.94 36.62
N THR A 121 -2.34 -18.89 37.07
CA THR A 121 -2.05 -19.05 38.50
C THR A 121 -1.31 -17.85 39.07
N GLU A 122 -1.87 -17.31 40.16
CA GLU A 122 -1.37 -16.05 40.71
C GLU A 122 0.03 -16.20 41.34
N VAL A 123 0.97 -15.37 40.89
CA VAL A 123 2.28 -15.19 41.53
C VAL A 123 2.22 -14.02 42.50
N GLY A 124 2.62 -14.24 43.75
CA GLY A 124 2.72 -13.19 44.76
C GLY A 124 4.02 -12.42 44.62
N ILE A 125 3.94 -11.11 44.33
CA ILE A 125 5.10 -10.22 44.18
C ILE A 125 5.35 -9.32 45.41
N SER A 126 4.44 -9.34 46.39
CA SER A 126 4.50 -8.41 47.53
C SER A 126 5.75 -8.57 48.42
N SER A 127 6.31 -9.78 48.51
CA SER A 127 7.53 -10.06 49.27
C SER A 127 8.74 -9.40 48.63
N ILE A 128 8.92 -9.59 47.31
CA ILE A 128 10.07 -9.05 46.58
C ILE A 128 9.99 -7.53 46.47
N LEU A 129 8.80 -6.96 46.23
CA LEU A 129 8.62 -5.50 46.20
C LEU A 129 9.03 -4.85 47.52
N LYS A 130 8.70 -5.47 48.67
CA LYS A 130 9.13 -4.99 49.99
C LYS A 130 10.64 -5.06 50.19
N LYS A 131 11.31 -6.10 49.70
CA LYS A 131 12.76 -6.24 49.78
C LYS A 131 13.47 -5.17 48.94
N LEU A 132 13.06 -4.99 47.69
CA LEU A 132 13.59 -3.97 46.79
C LEU A 132 13.35 -2.54 47.32
N ASP A 133 12.15 -2.25 47.84
CA ASP A 133 11.85 -0.99 48.52
C ASP A 133 12.71 -0.75 49.77
N GLY A 134 13.02 -1.84 50.50
CA GLY A 134 13.88 -1.78 51.68
C GLY A 134 15.29 -1.31 51.36
N ILE A 135 15.82 -1.67 50.19
CA ILE A 135 17.16 -1.28 49.75
C ILE A 135 17.22 0.22 49.44
N SER A 136 16.25 0.75 48.68
CA SER A 136 16.22 2.17 48.31
C SER A 136 15.93 3.10 49.51
N LYS A 137 15.28 2.59 50.58
CA LYS A 137 14.91 3.40 51.76
C LYS A 137 15.92 3.37 52.92
N ASN A 138 16.76 2.34 53.04
CA ASN A 138 17.71 2.22 54.17
C ASN A 138 19.08 2.80 53.79
N THR A 139 19.16 4.12 53.72
CA THR A 139 20.44 4.85 53.74
C THR A 139 21.03 4.75 55.15
N ILE A 140 22.10 3.97 55.33
CA ILE A 140 22.88 4.00 56.58
C ILE A 140 23.68 5.32 56.60
N PRO A 141 23.75 6.06 57.73
CA PRO A 141 24.44 7.34 57.79
C PRO A 141 25.95 7.19 57.72
N ALA A 142 26.59 8.13 57.02
CA ALA A 142 28.02 8.40 57.10
C ALA A 142 28.44 8.96 58.48
N SER A 143 29.55 8.48 59.01
CA SER A 143 30.42 9.10 60.03
C SER A 143 31.72 8.27 60.10
N GLU A 144 32.96 8.75 60.07
CA GLU A 144 33.58 10.09 60.17
C GLU A 144 35.00 10.03 59.55
N GLU A 145 35.37 11.11 58.84
CA GLU A 145 36.70 11.78 58.66
C GLU A 145 37.99 10.98 58.38
N GLN A 146 38.96 11.36 57.53
CA GLN A 146 39.34 12.52 56.66
C GLN A 146 40.74 12.10 56.02
N PRO A 147 41.48 12.90 55.24
CA PRO A 147 41.16 13.89 54.19
C PRO A 147 42.03 13.71 52.90
N ASP A 148 41.66 14.49 51.89
CA ASP A 148 42.50 15.07 50.82
C ASP A 148 43.22 14.15 49.82
N LYS A 149 42.62 14.04 48.62
CA LYS A 149 43.36 14.18 47.36
C LYS A 149 42.53 14.97 46.37
N GLN A 150 43.03 16.15 46.04
CA GLN A 150 42.83 16.76 44.73
C GLN A 150 43.28 15.75 43.65
N GLU A 151 42.32 15.16 42.94
CA GLU A 151 42.57 14.58 41.62
C GLU A 151 41.57 15.23 40.65
N THR A 152 42.10 16.19 39.92
CA THR A 152 41.65 16.60 38.60
C THR A 152 41.66 15.38 37.67
N GLU A 153 40.50 14.77 37.44
CA GLU A 153 40.11 13.88 36.32
C GLU A 153 38.65 13.46 36.62
N SER A 154 37.65 13.48 35.74
CA SER A 154 37.63 13.58 34.29
C SER A 154 36.34 14.30 33.83
N GLY A 155 36.48 15.44 33.15
CA GLY A 155 35.40 15.97 32.31
C GLY A 155 35.00 14.95 31.23
N ASP A 156 35.97 14.12 30.81
CA ASP A 156 35.79 13.05 29.83
C ASP A 156 34.80 11.95 30.27
N SER A 157 34.75 11.52 31.54
CA SER A 157 33.79 10.46 31.93
C SER A 157 32.35 10.98 31.95
N HIS A 158 32.13 12.22 32.40
CA HIS A 158 30.80 12.84 32.33
C HIS A 158 30.37 13.18 30.89
N GLU A 159 31.32 13.52 30.03
CA GLU A 159 31.08 13.74 28.60
C GLU A 159 30.80 12.42 27.87
N LEU A 160 31.55 11.35 28.15
CA LEU A 160 31.27 9.99 27.67
C LEU A 160 29.91 9.49 28.15
N LEU A 161 29.55 9.67 29.43
CA LEU A 161 28.24 9.28 29.94
C LEU A 161 27.09 10.01 29.23
N ARG A 162 27.27 11.30 28.92
CA ARG A 162 26.32 12.08 28.10
C ARG A 162 26.23 11.52 26.69
N LEU A 163 27.35 11.30 26.01
CA LEU A 163 27.40 10.75 24.65
C LEU A 163 26.77 9.36 24.55
N TYR A 164 26.99 8.50 25.56
CA TYR A 164 26.37 7.17 25.64
C TYR A 164 24.87 7.25 25.89
N LYS A 165 24.41 8.12 26.81
CA LYS A 165 22.98 8.32 27.09
C LYS A 165 22.25 8.88 25.87
N GLN A 166 22.85 9.84 25.17
CA GLN A 166 22.35 10.42 23.93
C GLN A 166 22.22 9.35 22.84
N SER A 167 23.25 8.53 22.64
CA SER A 167 23.24 7.44 21.65
C SER A 167 22.19 6.37 21.97
N TYR A 168 22.03 5.99 23.25
CA TYR A 168 21.07 4.98 23.67
C TYR A 168 19.61 5.46 23.60
N ASN A 169 19.35 6.72 23.96
CA ASN A 169 18.03 7.34 23.81
C ASN A 169 17.64 7.41 22.32
N GLN A 170 18.57 7.80 21.44
CA GLN A 170 18.35 7.79 20.00
C GLN A 170 18.02 6.38 19.48
N LEU A 171 18.73 5.34 19.97
CA LEU A 171 18.48 3.95 19.57
C LEU A 171 17.10 3.45 20.01
N THR A 172 16.65 3.83 21.20
CA THR A 172 15.36 3.45 21.76
C THR A 172 14.21 4.10 20.99
N ILE A 173 14.32 5.42 20.75
CA ILE A 173 13.38 6.18 19.91
C ILE A 173 13.34 5.61 18.49
N LEU A 174 14.51 5.29 17.91
CA LEU A 174 14.61 4.67 16.60
C LEU A 174 13.91 3.31 16.54
N LYS A 175 14.13 2.43 17.51
CA LYS A 175 13.41 1.15 17.60
C LYS A 175 11.90 1.39 17.62
N HIS A 176 11.42 2.28 18.50
CA HIS A 176 9.99 2.61 18.60
C HIS A 176 9.40 3.07 17.26
N PHE A 177 10.08 3.98 16.57
CA PHE A 177 9.61 4.46 15.27
C PHE A 177 9.70 3.41 14.17
N ILE A 178 10.77 2.59 14.14
CA ILE A 178 10.87 1.48 13.18
C ILE A 178 9.69 0.54 13.37
N TYR A 179 9.51 -0.04 14.56
CA TYR A 179 8.44 -1.01 14.82
C TYR A 179 7.06 -0.45 14.50
N SER A 180 6.80 0.81 14.88
CA SER A 180 5.48 1.41 14.69
C SER A 180 5.22 1.88 13.25
N SER A 181 6.26 1.98 12.41
CA SER A 181 6.12 2.43 11.01
C SER A 181 6.03 1.30 9.99
N VAL A 182 6.39 0.06 10.35
CA VAL A 182 6.45 -1.10 9.42
C VAL A 182 5.14 -1.35 8.68
N HIS A 183 4.00 -1.02 9.30
CA HIS A 183 2.67 -1.24 8.73
C HIS A 183 1.99 0.03 8.22
N LEU A 184 2.66 1.19 8.32
CA LEU A 184 2.11 2.47 7.92
C LEU A 184 2.64 2.85 6.53
N SER A 185 1.72 2.92 5.58
CA SER A 185 2.04 3.30 4.20
C SER A 185 1.57 4.71 3.84
N ASP A 186 0.65 5.29 4.62
CA ASP A 186 0.10 6.61 4.35
C ASP A 186 0.77 7.72 5.17
N ARG A 187 0.82 8.91 4.57
CA ARG A 187 1.52 10.07 5.13
C ARG A 187 0.87 10.63 6.39
N GLU A 188 -0.44 10.47 6.56
CA GLU A 188 -1.19 11.04 7.69
C GLU A 188 -0.94 10.22 8.95
N SER A 189 -1.05 8.89 8.87
CA SER A 189 -0.75 7.98 9.98
C SER A 189 0.72 8.10 10.41
N LEU A 190 1.64 8.24 9.46
CA LEU A 190 3.05 8.50 9.77
C LEU A 190 3.24 9.85 10.49
N ALA A 191 2.55 10.91 10.07
CA ALA A 191 2.62 12.20 10.76
C ALA A 191 2.10 12.10 12.21
N VAL A 192 0.99 11.39 12.43
CA VAL A 192 0.45 11.15 13.77
C VAL A 192 1.43 10.35 14.61
N LEU A 193 2.05 9.31 14.04
CA LEU A 193 3.08 8.52 14.71
C LEU A 193 4.25 9.39 15.18
N PHE A 194 4.81 10.21 14.29
CA PHE A 194 5.92 11.12 14.61
C PHE A 194 5.53 12.09 15.73
N SER A 195 4.35 12.69 15.63
CA SER A 195 3.86 13.62 16.66
C SER A 195 3.64 12.92 18.01
N LYS A 196 3.06 11.72 18.01
CA LYS A 196 2.72 10.97 19.23
C LYS A 196 3.95 10.50 19.96
N GLN A 197 4.94 9.99 19.23
CA GLN A 197 6.18 9.54 19.84
C GLN A 197 6.96 10.70 20.46
N ILE A 198 6.93 11.89 19.84
CA ILE A 198 7.52 13.09 20.43
C ILE A 198 6.80 13.48 21.73
N ASP A 199 5.46 13.49 21.69
CA ASP A 199 4.61 13.80 22.84
C ASP A 199 4.85 12.84 24.02
N GLU A 200 4.97 11.53 23.75
CA GLU A 200 5.04 10.50 24.79
C GLU A 200 6.45 10.21 25.30
N THR A 201 7.50 10.52 24.52
CA THR A 201 8.87 10.04 24.84
C THR A 201 9.97 11.10 24.84
N MET A 202 9.67 12.35 24.50
CA MET A 202 10.71 13.37 24.27
C MET A 202 10.56 14.67 25.09
N ASP A 203 9.65 14.71 26.08
CA ASP A 203 9.45 15.87 26.97
C ASP A 203 9.26 17.20 26.20
N ALA A 204 8.45 17.17 25.13
CA ALA A 204 8.05 18.36 24.40
C ALA A 204 6.79 18.94 25.03
N GLU A 205 6.75 20.25 25.32
CA GLU A 205 5.54 20.91 25.80
C GLU A 205 4.43 20.90 24.75
N ARG A 206 4.83 21.07 23.48
CA ARG A 206 3.99 21.04 22.29
C ARG A 206 4.76 20.54 21.09
N ASN A 207 4.08 19.81 20.21
CA ASN A 207 4.65 19.44 18.92
C ASN A 207 3.61 19.37 17.80
N ALA A 208 4.05 19.61 16.57
CA ALA A 208 3.20 19.43 15.39
C ALA A 208 4.01 18.97 14.17
N ILE A 209 3.36 18.17 13.32
CA ILE A 209 3.94 17.71 12.06
C ILE A 209 3.23 18.39 10.90
N TRP A 210 4.00 19.13 10.10
CA TRP A 210 3.53 19.84 8.92
C TRP A 210 4.12 19.18 7.68
N LEU A 211 3.27 18.78 6.73
CA LEU A 211 3.70 18.13 5.50
C LEU A 211 3.43 19.01 4.27
N VAL A 212 4.33 18.95 3.30
CA VAL A 212 4.20 19.65 2.02
C VAL A 212 3.12 18.98 1.15
N GLU A 213 2.26 19.82 0.59
CA GLU A 213 1.21 19.47 -0.36
C GLU A 213 1.42 20.29 -1.65
N ASP A 214 1.34 19.61 -2.79
CA ASP A 214 1.53 20.16 -4.15
C ASP A 214 2.84 20.96 -4.38
N GLY A 215 3.81 20.85 -3.47
CA GLY A 215 5.10 21.56 -3.54
C GLY A 215 5.03 23.07 -3.25
N GLN A 216 3.83 23.61 -2.97
CA GLN A 216 3.61 25.05 -2.75
C GLN A 216 3.10 25.36 -1.35
N LYS A 217 2.44 24.39 -0.70
CA LYS A 217 1.78 24.59 0.58
C LYS A 217 2.31 23.61 1.62
N VAL A 218 2.19 23.98 2.88
CA VAL A 218 2.37 23.08 4.01
C VAL A 218 1.07 22.98 4.80
N VAL A 219 0.74 21.78 5.22
CA VAL A 219 -0.51 21.45 5.92
C VAL A 219 -0.17 20.81 7.25
N GLU A 220 -0.84 21.29 8.31
CA GLU A 220 -0.75 20.70 9.64
C GLU A 220 -1.47 19.35 9.66
N MET A 221 -0.72 18.25 9.78
CA MET A 221 -1.26 16.89 9.72
C MET A 221 -1.53 16.34 11.12
N ALA A 222 -0.62 16.58 12.07
CA ALA A 222 -0.72 16.11 13.43
C ALA A 222 -0.27 17.18 14.42
N HIS A 223 -0.86 17.17 15.61
CA HIS A 223 -0.59 18.09 16.70
C HIS A 223 -0.75 17.35 18.03
N ASP A 224 0.27 17.43 18.91
CA ASP A 224 0.32 16.78 20.23
C ASP A 224 -0.20 15.32 20.18
N GLY A 225 0.36 14.54 19.26
CA GLY A 225 0.08 13.11 19.08
C GLY A 225 -1.26 12.78 18.43
N LYS A 226 -2.03 13.77 17.97
CA LYS A 226 -3.37 13.57 17.41
C LYS A 226 -3.46 14.03 15.97
N LEU A 227 -4.29 13.34 15.18
CA LEU A 227 -4.60 13.73 13.81
C LEU A 227 -5.42 15.02 13.79
N VAL A 228 -4.99 15.99 12.99
CA VAL A 228 -5.78 17.20 12.73
C VAL A 228 -6.84 16.88 11.68
N LYS A 229 -8.12 17.02 12.08
CA LYS A 229 -9.27 16.81 11.19
C LYS A 229 -9.19 17.72 9.98
N LYS A 230 -9.55 17.20 8.80
CA LYS A 230 -9.42 17.90 7.50
C LYS A 230 -9.98 19.32 7.51
N ASP A 231 -11.17 19.53 8.07
CA ASP A 231 -11.84 20.84 8.13
C ASP A 231 -11.11 21.86 9.03
N ASN A 232 -10.26 21.38 9.95
CA ASN A 232 -9.50 22.20 10.88
C ASN A 232 -8.02 22.29 10.51
N ARG A 233 -7.58 21.69 9.40
CA ARG A 233 -6.17 21.72 8.99
C ARG A 233 -5.78 23.14 8.61
N ARG A 234 -4.74 23.65 9.26
CA ARG A 234 -4.12 24.90 8.87
C ARG A 234 -3.26 24.67 7.63
N VAL A 235 -3.41 25.55 6.66
CA VAL A 235 -2.68 25.51 5.39
C VAL A 235 -1.92 26.81 5.23
N LEU A 236 -0.61 26.72 4.98
CA LEU A 236 0.25 27.87 4.81
C LEU A 236 0.97 27.80 3.45
N GLU A 237 1.01 28.94 2.76
CA GLU A 237 1.75 29.12 1.52
C GLU A 237 3.24 29.22 1.83
N ILE A 238 4.08 28.35 1.26
CA ILE A 238 5.54 28.35 1.49
C ILE A 238 6.14 29.70 1.07
N GLU A 239 5.62 30.32 0.01
CA GLU A 239 6.13 31.60 -0.49
C GLU A 239 5.86 32.80 0.40
N SER A 240 4.88 32.68 1.32
CA SER A 240 4.41 33.78 2.14
C SER A 240 5.33 34.13 3.33
N SER A 241 6.28 33.25 3.67
CA SER A 241 7.11 33.39 4.86
C SER A 241 8.55 32.95 4.62
N GLU A 242 9.50 33.78 5.03
CA GLU A 242 10.93 33.47 4.94
C GLU A 242 11.30 32.25 5.80
N VAL A 243 10.62 32.08 6.94
CA VAL A 243 10.76 30.90 7.82
C VAL A 243 10.44 29.60 7.07
N LEU A 244 9.33 29.59 6.33
CA LEU A 244 8.89 28.42 5.59
C LEU A 244 9.82 28.10 4.42
N LYS A 245 10.35 29.13 3.75
CA LYS A 245 11.37 28.94 2.70
C LYS A 245 12.63 28.30 3.27
N ARG A 246 13.12 28.80 4.40
CA ARG A 246 14.33 28.30 5.06
C ARG A 246 14.22 26.83 5.46
N VAL A 247 13.09 26.44 6.05
CA VAL A 247 12.90 25.06 6.52
C VAL A 247 12.57 24.10 5.38
N ILE A 248 11.79 24.51 4.37
CA ILE A 248 11.38 23.60 3.28
C ILE A 248 12.38 23.55 2.12
N ARG A 249 12.86 24.72 1.65
CA ARG A 249 13.77 24.81 0.50
C ARG A 249 15.22 24.66 0.89
N ASP A 250 15.66 25.43 1.87
CA ASP A 250 17.06 25.37 2.31
C ASP A 250 17.31 24.17 3.25
N GLN A 251 16.23 23.55 3.77
CA GLN A 251 16.28 22.38 4.64
C GLN A 251 17.12 22.62 5.89
N LEU A 252 17.02 23.82 6.46
CA LEU A 252 17.72 24.26 7.66
C LEU A 252 16.79 24.25 8.88
N VAL A 253 17.37 23.96 10.05
CA VAL A 253 16.68 24.12 11.34
C VAL A 253 16.45 25.61 11.57
N VAL A 254 15.22 25.98 11.95
CA VAL A 254 14.83 27.38 12.18
C VAL A 254 14.46 27.59 13.64
N TRP A 255 15.18 28.50 14.29
CA TRP A 255 14.98 28.85 15.70
C TRP A 255 14.09 30.09 15.80
N SER A 256 13.14 30.08 16.74
CA SER A 256 12.27 31.24 17.04
C SER A 256 13.05 32.53 17.35
N SER A 257 14.22 32.44 17.99
CA SER A 257 15.10 33.58 18.27
C SER A 257 15.66 34.28 17.03
N SER A 258 15.70 33.57 15.89
CA SER A 258 16.30 34.07 14.65
C SER A 258 15.29 34.81 13.74
N PHE A 259 13.98 34.66 13.99
CA PHE A 259 12.94 35.18 13.10
C PHE A 259 11.72 35.72 13.86
N ALA A 260 11.55 37.04 13.90
CA ALA A 260 10.43 37.69 14.58
C ALA A 260 9.04 37.29 14.04
N GLN A 261 8.96 36.98 12.72
CA GLN A 261 7.72 36.57 12.04
C GLN A 261 7.24 35.16 12.46
N MET A 262 8.03 34.39 13.21
CA MET A 262 7.67 33.02 13.59
C MET A 262 6.38 32.97 14.43
N LYS A 263 6.13 34.00 15.25
CA LYS A 263 4.92 34.10 16.08
C LYS A 263 3.66 34.35 15.25
N ASP A 264 3.78 34.95 14.07
CA ASP A 264 2.66 35.15 13.14
C ASP A 264 2.28 33.85 12.44
N VAL A 265 3.28 32.99 12.16
CA VAL A 265 3.10 31.69 11.50
C VAL A 265 2.58 30.64 12.49
N LEU A 266 3.14 30.59 13.70
CA LEU A 266 2.85 29.60 14.73
C LEU A 266 2.51 30.28 16.07
N PRO A 267 1.32 30.92 16.19
CA PRO A 267 0.96 31.70 17.37
C PRO A 267 0.71 30.83 18.61
N GLU A 268 0.49 29.54 18.41
CA GLU A 268 0.18 28.56 19.45
C GLU A 268 1.43 27.99 20.16
N PHE A 269 2.61 28.30 19.65
CA PHE A 269 3.89 27.84 20.18
C PHE A 269 4.61 28.98 20.90
N GLN A 270 5.22 28.69 22.05
CA GLN A 270 5.90 29.70 22.87
C GLN A 270 7.30 30.02 22.37
N ARG A 271 8.11 29.00 22.09
CA ARG A 271 9.51 29.10 21.65
C ARG A 271 9.81 28.03 20.59
N PRO A 272 9.08 28.03 19.46
CA PRO A 272 9.15 26.92 18.53
C PRO A 272 10.53 26.80 17.89
N ILE A 273 10.94 25.55 17.67
CA ILE A 273 12.04 25.18 16.78
C ILE A 273 11.45 24.33 15.66
N LEU A 274 11.79 24.68 14.42
CA LEU A 274 11.35 23.95 13.23
C LEU A 274 12.49 23.06 12.73
N PHE A 275 12.23 21.77 12.65
CA PHE A 275 13.16 20.76 12.14
C PHE A 275 12.69 20.27 10.77
N PRO A 276 13.52 20.40 9.72
CA PRO A 276 13.14 19.97 8.38
C PRO A 276 13.09 18.44 8.27
N ILE A 277 12.03 17.93 7.64
CA ILE A 277 11.93 16.53 7.24
C ILE A 277 12.55 16.40 5.84
N LYS A 278 13.87 16.24 5.80
CA LYS A 278 14.70 16.42 4.59
C LYS A 278 14.28 15.50 3.41
N ALA A 279 14.29 16.04 2.20
CA ALA A 279 14.05 15.28 0.98
C ALA A 279 14.58 16.04 -0.25
N GLN A 280 14.69 15.38 -1.41
CA GLN A 280 15.19 16.00 -2.64
C GLN A 280 14.05 16.17 -3.67
N PRO A 281 13.90 17.34 -4.31
CA PRO A 281 14.67 18.57 -4.13
C PRO A 281 14.24 19.44 -2.93
N HIS A 282 13.05 19.22 -2.38
CA HIS A 282 12.50 19.96 -1.24
C HIS A 282 12.15 19.00 -0.10
N ALA A 283 12.14 19.50 1.14
CA ALA A 283 11.70 18.73 2.31
C ALA A 283 10.27 18.17 2.13
N PHE A 284 9.98 17.03 2.76
CA PHE A 284 8.61 16.50 2.86
C PHE A 284 7.70 17.36 3.71
N GLY A 285 8.28 18.24 4.53
CA GLY A 285 7.60 18.93 5.61
C GLY A 285 8.59 19.39 6.67
N PHE A 286 8.06 19.76 7.83
CA PHE A 286 8.83 20.05 9.02
C PHE A 286 8.09 19.61 10.28
N LEU A 287 8.87 19.31 11.31
CA LEU A 287 8.42 19.13 12.68
C LEU A 287 8.54 20.49 13.40
N VAL A 288 7.54 20.85 14.19
CA VAL A 288 7.58 21.97 15.14
C VAL A 288 7.62 21.41 16.55
N VAL A 289 8.50 21.94 17.40
CA VAL A 289 8.60 21.55 18.81
C VAL A 289 8.77 22.78 19.68
N ASP A 290 8.06 22.84 20.81
CA ASP A 290 8.43 23.64 21.98
C ASP A 290 9.16 22.73 22.99
N PRO A 291 10.51 22.75 23.02
CA PRO A 291 11.27 21.92 23.94
C PRO A 291 11.24 22.49 25.37
N GLU A 292 11.22 21.62 26.37
CA GLU A 292 11.53 22.01 27.76
C GLU A 292 12.99 22.51 27.90
N GLU A 293 13.29 23.33 28.92
CA GLU A 293 14.61 23.98 29.12
C GLU A 293 15.81 23.01 29.19
N LEU A 294 15.58 21.71 29.41
CA LEU A 294 16.60 20.66 29.51
C LEU A 294 16.64 19.72 28.28
N ALA A 295 15.81 19.92 27.26
CA ALA A 295 15.69 18.96 26.15
C ALA A 295 16.86 19.05 25.15
N GLU A 296 17.36 17.88 24.73
CA GLU A 296 18.45 17.76 23.74
C GLU A 296 17.92 17.94 22.31
N VAL A 297 18.28 19.06 21.68
CA VAL A 297 17.83 19.48 20.33
C VAL A 297 18.24 18.46 19.25
N GLU A 298 19.38 17.80 19.44
CA GLU A 298 19.90 16.78 18.52
C GLU A 298 18.94 15.61 18.33
N VAL A 299 18.17 15.25 19.36
CA VAL A 299 17.23 14.13 19.31
C VAL A 299 16.07 14.46 18.36
N TYR A 300 15.55 15.69 18.40
CA TYR A 300 14.49 16.13 17.47
C TYR A 300 14.97 16.22 16.02
N GLN A 301 16.22 16.66 15.82
CA GLN A 301 16.83 16.65 14.50
C GLN A 301 16.99 15.23 13.95
N PHE A 302 17.31 14.27 14.81
CA PHE A 302 17.34 12.85 14.46
C PHE A 302 15.96 12.33 14.06
N VAL A 303 14.90 12.67 14.82
CA VAL A 303 13.52 12.31 14.45
C VAL A 303 13.14 12.87 13.08
N GLY A 304 13.51 14.11 12.77
CA GLY A 304 13.28 14.70 11.45
C GLY A 304 13.96 13.94 10.31
N GLN A 305 15.19 13.45 10.53
CA GLN A 305 15.91 12.61 9.56
C GLN A 305 15.27 11.22 9.40
N PHE A 306 14.81 10.64 10.50
CA PHE A 306 14.17 9.34 10.46
C PHE A 306 12.80 9.41 9.77
N ALA A 307 12.01 10.44 10.08
CA ALA A 307 10.75 10.72 9.42
C ALA A 307 10.92 10.88 7.90
N ALA A 308 12.01 11.54 7.47
CA ALA A 308 12.36 11.67 6.07
C ALA A 308 12.65 10.31 5.39
N MET A 309 13.34 9.40 6.08
CA MET A 309 13.61 8.06 5.56
C MET A 309 12.32 7.27 5.36
N ILE A 310 11.43 7.24 6.36
CA ILE A 310 10.17 6.48 6.24
C ILE A 310 9.25 7.10 5.20
N LEU A 311 9.10 8.43 5.17
CA LEU A 311 8.25 9.08 4.17
C LEU A 311 8.77 8.86 2.74
N ASN A 312 10.09 8.73 2.55
CA ASN A 312 10.66 8.29 1.27
C ASN A 312 10.28 6.86 0.93
N ILE A 313 10.37 5.92 1.88
CA ILE A 313 9.98 4.52 1.68
C ILE A 313 8.49 4.41 1.35
N SER A 314 7.63 5.10 2.11
CA SER A 314 6.18 5.20 1.85
C SER A 314 5.90 5.74 0.44
N LYS A 315 6.56 6.84 0.03
CA LYS A 315 6.42 7.39 -1.32
C LYS A 315 6.85 6.40 -2.41
N LEU A 316 7.95 5.67 -2.21
CA LEU A 316 8.40 4.63 -3.15
C LEU A 316 7.40 3.47 -3.22
N HIS A 317 6.87 3.03 -2.07
CA HIS A 317 5.89 1.96 -2.00
C HIS A 317 4.60 2.32 -2.75
N GLN A 318 4.08 3.54 -2.55
CA GLN A 318 2.93 4.05 -3.31
C GLN A 318 3.18 4.03 -4.81
N LYS A 319 4.36 4.49 -5.25
CA LYS A 319 4.74 4.47 -6.67
C LYS A 319 4.81 3.05 -7.24
N VAL A 320 5.33 2.10 -6.47
CA VAL A 320 5.37 0.68 -6.87
C VAL A 320 3.96 0.11 -7.00
N GLU A 321 3.06 0.43 -6.07
CA GLU A 321 1.69 -0.09 -6.12
C GLU A 321 0.89 0.52 -7.29
N GLU A 322 1.10 1.81 -7.59
CA GLU A 322 0.57 2.44 -8.82
C GLU A 322 1.05 1.72 -10.08
N GLN A 323 2.35 1.47 -10.21
CA GLN A 323 2.92 0.75 -11.35
C GLN A 323 2.40 -0.70 -11.44
N ARG A 324 2.20 -1.36 -10.29
CA ARG A 324 1.65 -2.71 -10.23
C ARG A 324 0.19 -2.74 -10.71
N LYS A 325 -0.59 -1.71 -10.36
CA LYS A 325 -1.96 -1.55 -10.85
C LYS A 325 -1.99 -1.34 -12.37
N GLU A 326 -1.16 -0.45 -12.90
CA GLU A 326 -1.02 -0.25 -14.36
C GLU A 326 -0.63 -1.55 -15.08
N LEU A 327 0.32 -2.32 -14.52
CA LEU A 327 0.74 -3.60 -15.08
C LEU A 327 -0.38 -4.65 -15.08
N ASN A 328 -1.21 -4.70 -14.03
CA ASN A 328 -2.36 -5.60 -13.98
C ASN A 328 -3.38 -5.24 -15.06
N GLU A 329 -3.70 -3.96 -15.23
CA GLU A 329 -4.61 -3.48 -16.28
C GLU A 329 -4.09 -3.85 -17.68
N MET A 330 -2.79 -3.66 -17.94
CA MET A 330 -2.15 -4.10 -19.19
C MET A 330 -2.23 -5.61 -19.39
N THR A 331 -2.04 -6.38 -18.32
CA THR A 331 -2.09 -7.85 -18.36
C THR A 331 -3.50 -8.34 -18.68
N GLU A 332 -4.54 -7.75 -18.10
CA GLU A 332 -5.95 -8.05 -18.43
C GLU A 332 -6.25 -7.76 -19.90
N ILE A 333 -5.78 -6.63 -20.43
CA ILE A 333 -5.93 -6.30 -21.86
C ILE A 333 -5.23 -7.35 -22.74
N LEU A 334 -4.00 -7.74 -22.40
CA LEU A 334 -3.25 -8.75 -23.16
C LEU A 334 -3.95 -10.12 -23.11
N PHE A 335 -4.51 -10.53 -21.97
CA PHE A 335 -5.30 -11.77 -21.89
C PHE A 335 -6.55 -11.70 -22.78
N LYS A 336 -7.26 -10.57 -22.77
CA LYS A 336 -8.42 -10.36 -23.67
C LYS A 336 -8.00 -10.46 -25.14
N GLN A 337 -6.89 -9.82 -25.52
CA GLN A 337 -6.35 -9.89 -26.89
C GLN A 337 -5.90 -11.30 -27.27
N ASN A 338 -5.23 -12.02 -26.37
CA ASN A 338 -4.77 -13.39 -26.64
C ASN A 338 -5.94 -14.37 -26.79
N ALA A 339 -7.00 -14.21 -25.97
CA ALA A 339 -8.23 -14.97 -26.12
C ALA A 339 -8.89 -14.69 -27.49
N GLN A 340 -8.98 -13.42 -27.90
CA GLN A 340 -9.49 -13.05 -29.22
C GLN A 340 -8.66 -13.66 -30.37
N LEU A 341 -7.32 -13.63 -30.29
CA LEU A 341 -6.45 -14.25 -31.28
C LEU A 341 -6.65 -15.77 -31.36
N SER A 342 -6.80 -16.45 -30.22
CA SER A 342 -7.08 -17.89 -30.18
C SER A 342 -8.41 -18.21 -30.88
N SER A 343 -9.47 -17.45 -30.59
CA SER A 343 -10.77 -17.60 -31.25
C SER A 343 -10.67 -17.39 -32.76
N LEU A 344 -9.96 -16.34 -33.21
CA LEU A 344 -9.76 -16.06 -34.64
C LEU A 344 -9.03 -17.21 -35.36
N ASN A 345 -8.01 -17.81 -34.73
CA ASN A 345 -7.32 -18.97 -35.31
C ASN A 345 -8.24 -20.19 -35.47
N HIS A 346 -9.12 -20.45 -34.50
CA HIS A 346 -10.10 -21.54 -34.61
C HIS A 346 -11.09 -21.29 -35.75
N ILE A 347 -11.61 -20.05 -35.85
CA ILE A 347 -12.51 -19.65 -36.93
C ILE A 347 -11.82 -19.81 -38.29
N GLU A 348 -10.55 -19.42 -38.43
CA GLU A 348 -9.80 -19.57 -39.68
C GLU A 348 -9.73 -21.04 -40.14
N VAL A 349 -9.44 -21.97 -39.21
CA VAL A 349 -9.42 -23.41 -39.51
C VAL A 349 -10.79 -23.91 -39.98
N ASP A 350 -11.87 -23.42 -39.40
CA ASP A 350 -13.22 -23.81 -39.79
C ASP A 350 -13.61 -23.21 -41.15
N LEU A 351 -13.26 -21.95 -41.42
CA LEU A 351 -13.45 -21.34 -42.73
C LEU A 351 -12.74 -22.12 -43.85
N MET A 352 -11.56 -22.68 -43.59
CA MET A 352 -10.86 -23.53 -44.56
C MET A 352 -11.57 -24.85 -44.87
N LYS A 353 -12.46 -25.32 -43.99
CA LYS A 353 -13.27 -26.55 -44.21
C LYS A 353 -14.55 -26.29 -45.00
N ALA A 354 -14.87 -25.03 -45.31
CA ALA A 354 -16.10 -24.70 -46.01
C ALA A 354 -16.15 -25.35 -47.41
N THR A 355 -17.28 -26.00 -47.69
CA THR A 355 -17.50 -26.80 -48.89
C THR A 355 -18.21 -26.03 -50.00
N ASP A 356 -18.96 -25.01 -49.62
CA ASP A 356 -19.81 -24.22 -50.51
C ASP A 356 -20.10 -22.84 -49.89
N PRO A 357 -20.59 -21.87 -50.68
CA PRO A 357 -20.84 -20.50 -50.22
C PRO A 357 -21.81 -20.39 -49.03
N VAL A 358 -22.82 -21.25 -48.93
CA VAL A 358 -23.81 -21.20 -47.85
C VAL A 358 -23.19 -21.74 -46.57
N HIS A 359 -22.45 -22.85 -46.66
CA HIS A 359 -21.71 -23.40 -45.54
C HIS A 359 -20.69 -22.40 -44.98
N LEU A 360 -19.95 -21.69 -45.84
CA LEU A 360 -19.03 -20.64 -45.40
C LEU A 360 -19.77 -19.51 -44.65
N CYS A 361 -20.91 -19.05 -45.18
CA CYS A 361 -21.70 -18.00 -44.52
C CYS A 361 -22.21 -18.45 -43.14
N ARG A 362 -22.62 -19.71 -43.01
CA ARG A 362 -23.01 -20.29 -41.71
C ARG A 362 -21.88 -20.23 -40.69
N ILE A 363 -20.67 -20.66 -41.07
CA ILE A 363 -19.49 -20.60 -40.18
C ILE A 363 -19.21 -19.17 -39.74
N VAL A 364 -19.29 -18.20 -40.67
CA VAL A 364 -19.09 -16.77 -40.35
C VAL A 364 -20.15 -16.27 -39.38
N VAL A 365 -21.42 -16.59 -39.62
CA VAL A 365 -22.54 -16.12 -38.79
C VAL A 365 -22.51 -16.75 -37.39
N GLU A 366 -22.17 -18.04 -37.29
CA GLU A 366 -21.94 -18.72 -36.02
C GLU A 366 -20.77 -18.07 -35.27
N ALA A 367 -19.63 -17.87 -35.94
CA ALA A 367 -18.43 -17.23 -35.38
C ALA A 367 -18.68 -15.81 -34.84
N VAL A 368 -19.50 -15.03 -35.55
CA VAL A 368 -19.83 -13.65 -35.16
C VAL A 368 -20.67 -13.61 -33.88
N VAL A 369 -21.53 -14.60 -33.65
CA VAL A 369 -22.40 -14.65 -32.46
C VAL A 369 -21.70 -15.38 -31.29
N GLY A 370 -21.03 -16.50 -31.55
CA GLY A 370 -20.44 -17.35 -30.51
C GLY A 370 -19.12 -16.83 -29.97
N GLU A 371 -18.26 -16.28 -30.83
CA GLU A 371 -16.86 -15.98 -30.53
C GLU A 371 -16.59 -14.49 -30.53
N LEU A 372 -17.32 -13.72 -31.35
CA LEU A 372 -17.26 -12.26 -31.39
C LEU A 372 -18.43 -11.61 -30.64
N GLU A 373 -19.22 -12.39 -29.88
CA GLU A 373 -20.24 -11.90 -28.93
C GLU A 373 -21.29 -10.93 -29.52
N ALA A 374 -21.54 -10.97 -30.83
CA ALA A 374 -22.68 -10.25 -31.39
C ALA A 374 -23.99 -10.88 -30.88
N ARG A 375 -25.04 -10.06 -30.71
CA ARG A 375 -26.34 -10.59 -30.24
C ARG A 375 -26.93 -11.55 -31.25
N ARG A 376 -26.93 -11.15 -32.53
CA ARG A 376 -27.48 -11.92 -33.65
C ARG A 376 -26.75 -11.54 -34.92
N ALA A 377 -26.61 -12.48 -35.85
CA ALA A 377 -26.05 -12.22 -37.17
C ALA A 377 -26.79 -13.00 -38.26
N ALA A 378 -26.85 -12.43 -39.47
CA ALA A 378 -27.42 -13.05 -40.65
C ALA A 378 -26.57 -12.68 -41.87
N ALA A 379 -26.37 -13.64 -42.78
CA ALA A 379 -25.66 -13.42 -44.03
C ALA A 379 -26.59 -13.52 -45.23
N PHE A 380 -26.35 -12.63 -46.18
CA PHE A 380 -27.07 -12.57 -47.45
C PHE A 380 -26.07 -12.60 -48.60
N LEU A 381 -26.28 -13.46 -49.59
CA LEU A 381 -25.46 -13.52 -50.79
C LEU A 381 -26.13 -12.78 -51.94
N ILE A 382 -25.32 -12.12 -52.78
CA ILE A 382 -25.78 -11.43 -53.97
C ILE A 382 -25.99 -12.45 -55.10
N ASP A 383 -27.21 -12.55 -55.59
CA ASP A 383 -27.50 -13.19 -56.86
C ASP A 383 -27.33 -12.18 -58.00
N LYS A 384 -26.22 -12.31 -58.73
CA LYS A 384 -25.87 -11.40 -59.82
C LYS A 384 -26.86 -11.44 -60.99
N SER A 385 -27.64 -12.52 -61.12
CA SER A 385 -28.62 -12.67 -62.21
C SER A 385 -29.91 -11.89 -61.98
N SER A 386 -30.36 -11.84 -60.73
CA SER A 386 -31.60 -11.18 -60.29
C SER A 386 -31.36 -9.82 -59.65
N GLN A 387 -30.11 -9.47 -59.32
CA GLN A 387 -29.75 -8.28 -58.52
C GLN A 387 -30.46 -8.28 -57.15
N GLU A 388 -30.61 -9.47 -56.57
CA GLU A 388 -31.21 -9.66 -55.25
C GLU A 388 -30.18 -10.12 -54.22
N LEU A 389 -30.40 -9.72 -52.97
CA LEU A 389 -29.78 -10.31 -51.78
C LEU A 389 -30.66 -11.45 -51.28
N ILE A 390 -30.09 -12.64 -51.19
CA ILE A 390 -30.79 -13.85 -50.72
C ILE A 390 -30.22 -14.22 -49.36
N GLY A 391 -31.07 -14.35 -48.35
CA GLY A 391 -30.65 -14.81 -47.02
C GLY A 391 -30.21 -16.28 -47.07
N THR A 392 -29.08 -16.59 -46.43
CA THR A 392 -28.46 -17.92 -46.52
C THR A 392 -28.22 -18.58 -45.18
N SER A 393 -27.97 -17.80 -44.13
CA SER A 393 -27.64 -18.32 -42.81
C SER A 393 -27.84 -17.27 -41.73
N GLU A 394 -28.15 -17.75 -40.53
CA GLU A 394 -28.50 -16.92 -39.38
C GLU A 394 -28.08 -17.55 -38.04
N SER A 395 -27.86 -16.71 -37.04
CA SER A 395 -27.58 -17.11 -35.65
C SER A 395 -28.06 -16.03 -34.68
N GLY A 396 -28.31 -16.43 -33.42
CA GLY A 396 -28.79 -15.52 -32.37
C GLY A 396 -30.29 -15.19 -32.41
N GLY A 397 -31.11 -16.04 -33.04
CA GLY A 397 -32.58 -15.90 -32.96
C GLY A 397 -33.23 -15.02 -34.03
N PHE A 398 -32.55 -14.84 -35.16
CA PHE A 398 -33.19 -14.42 -36.41
C PHE A 398 -34.25 -15.44 -36.86
N GLN A 399 -35.29 -14.96 -37.54
CA GLN A 399 -36.40 -15.79 -38.04
C GLN A 399 -36.49 -15.73 -39.56
N GLU A 400 -36.66 -16.90 -40.19
CA GLU A 400 -37.01 -17.08 -41.60
C GLU A 400 -36.04 -16.42 -42.61
N ILE A 401 -34.75 -16.30 -42.27
CA ILE A 401 -33.76 -15.60 -43.11
C ILE A 401 -33.61 -16.24 -44.50
N ASP A 402 -33.66 -17.56 -44.59
CA ASP A 402 -33.61 -18.33 -45.85
C ASP A 402 -34.74 -17.99 -46.84
N SER A 403 -35.85 -17.46 -46.35
CA SER A 403 -37.00 -17.03 -47.16
C SER A 403 -36.92 -15.56 -47.61
N ILE A 404 -36.01 -14.77 -47.03
CA ILE A 404 -35.92 -13.33 -47.27
C ILE A 404 -35.09 -13.03 -48.52
N ARG A 405 -35.67 -12.19 -49.38
CA ARG A 405 -35.02 -11.64 -50.57
C ARG A 405 -35.21 -10.13 -50.62
N PHE A 406 -34.12 -9.39 -50.82
CA PHE A 406 -34.18 -7.94 -51.02
C PHE A 406 -33.69 -7.59 -52.42
N SER A 407 -34.39 -6.69 -53.10
CA SER A 407 -33.78 -6.03 -54.25
C SER A 407 -32.68 -5.11 -53.74
N ILE A 408 -31.49 -5.16 -54.36
CA ILE A 408 -30.36 -4.30 -53.96
C ILE A 408 -30.75 -2.82 -54.02
N ASP A 409 -31.69 -2.44 -54.89
CA ASP A 409 -32.12 -1.07 -55.10
C ASP A 409 -33.20 -0.58 -54.12
N SER A 410 -33.89 -1.47 -53.42
CA SER A 410 -35.05 -1.10 -52.59
C SER A 410 -34.68 -0.65 -51.19
N GLU A 411 -33.59 -1.18 -50.63
CA GLU A 411 -33.21 -0.94 -49.24
C GLU A 411 -31.91 -0.11 -49.15
N LYS A 412 -32.06 1.17 -48.75
CA LYS A 412 -30.95 2.14 -48.74
C LYS A 412 -29.71 1.69 -47.94
N PRO A 413 -29.84 1.08 -46.74
CA PRO A 413 -28.66 0.66 -45.98
C PRO A 413 -27.81 -0.40 -46.71
N PHE A 414 -28.47 -1.34 -47.39
CA PHE A 414 -27.81 -2.41 -48.14
C PHE A 414 -27.14 -1.88 -49.41
N MET A 415 -27.86 -1.07 -50.18
CA MET A 415 -27.32 -0.38 -51.36
C MET A 415 -26.06 0.41 -50.99
N GLN A 416 -26.15 1.24 -49.94
CA GLN A 416 -25.03 2.06 -49.49
C GLN A 416 -23.83 1.20 -49.08
N CYS A 417 -24.04 0.09 -48.38
CA CYS A 417 -22.94 -0.81 -47.98
C CYS A 417 -22.24 -1.44 -49.19
N ILE A 418 -23.03 -1.92 -50.17
CA ILE A 418 -22.53 -2.59 -51.38
C ILE A 418 -21.78 -1.61 -52.29
N GLU A 419 -22.34 -0.43 -52.54
CA GLU A 419 -21.74 0.58 -53.43
C GLU A 419 -20.48 1.22 -52.81
N SER A 420 -20.59 1.66 -51.56
CA SER A 420 -19.46 2.32 -50.88
C SER A 420 -18.37 1.35 -50.46
N ARG A 421 -18.70 0.06 -50.34
CA ARG A 421 -17.86 -0.99 -49.73
C ARG A 421 -17.39 -0.61 -48.33
N ARG A 422 -18.15 0.21 -47.61
CA ARG A 422 -17.89 0.59 -46.22
C ARG A 422 -18.87 -0.10 -45.30
N ILE A 423 -18.49 -0.16 -44.03
CA ILE A 423 -19.40 -0.57 -42.96
C ILE A 423 -20.49 0.50 -42.88
N VAL A 424 -21.75 0.07 -42.81
CA VAL A 424 -22.91 0.95 -42.60
C VAL A 424 -23.52 0.59 -41.26
N THR A 425 -23.79 1.60 -40.44
CA THR A 425 -24.27 1.42 -39.06
C THR A 425 -25.61 2.12 -38.86
N TYR A 426 -26.30 1.79 -37.76
CA TYR A 426 -27.48 2.52 -37.30
C TYR A 426 -27.24 4.03 -37.08
N ARG A 427 -25.99 4.49 -36.95
CA ARG A 427 -25.68 5.94 -36.86
C ARG A 427 -25.80 6.64 -38.21
N ASP A 428 -25.59 5.90 -39.31
CA ASP A 428 -25.72 6.42 -40.66
C ASP A 428 -27.19 6.53 -41.10
N HIS A 429 -28.08 5.74 -40.48
CA HIS A 429 -29.51 5.72 -40.73
C HIS A 429 -30.26 5.63 -39.40
N THR A 430 -30.88 6.72 -38.94
CA THR A 430 -31.56 6.84 -37.64
C THR A 430 -32.81 5.96 -37.46
N GLU A 431 -33.08 5.03 -38.38
CA GLU A 431 -34.25 4.16 -38.41
C GLU A 431 -33.87 2.73 -38.00
N LYS A 432 -34.81 2.01 -37.38
CA LYS A 432 -34.64 0.58 -37.10
C LYS A 432 -34.54 -0.18 -38.42
N LEU A 433 -33.65 -1.16 -38.50
CA LEU A 433 -33.55 -2.00 -39.69
C LEU A 433 -34.62 -3.08 -39.64
N HIS A 434 -35.50 -3.09 -40.63
CA HIS A 434 -36.55 -4.08 -40.77
C HIS A 434 -36.13 -5.13 -41.82
N MET A 435 -36.12 -6.40 -41.42
CA MET A 435 -35.82 -7.52 -42.30
C MET A 435 -36.84 -8.65 -42.13
N GLY A 436 -37.89 -8.63 -42.96
CA GLY A 436 -39.01 -9.56 -42.81
C GLY A 436 -39.65 -9.42 -41.41
N PRO A 437 -39.75 -10.50 -40.61
CA PRO A 437 -40.26 -10.43 -39.24
C PRO A 437 -39.26 -9.83 -38.23
N ASN A 438 -38.01 -9.59 -38.63
CA ASN A 438 -36.92 -9.18 -37.73
C ASN A 438 -36.78 -7.65 -37.69
N VAL A 439 -36.57 -7.10 -36.49
CA VAL A 439 -36.32 -5.66 -36.27
C VAL A 439 -35.07 -5.50 -35.42
N LEU A 440 -34.12 -4.71 -35.91
CA LEU A 440 -32.85 -4.44 -35.22
C LEU A 440 -32.72 -2.97 -34.83
N GLU A 441 -32.13 -2.72 -33.67
CA GLU A 441 -31.91 -1.36 -33.15
C GLU A 441 -30.45 -0.93 -33.32
N ASN A 442 -29.50 -1.73 -32.83
CA ASN A 442 -28.06 -1.44 -32.90
C ASN A 442 -27.40 -2.27 -34.01
N TRP A 443 -27.84 -2.06 -35.24
CA TRP A 443 -27.42 -2.86 -36.37
C TRP A 443 -26.16 -2.33 -37.06
N VAL A 444 -25.40 -3.26 -37.63
CA VAL A 444 -24.24 -3.01 -38.47
C VAL A 444 -24.33 -3.92 -39.70
N ILE A 445 -24.08 -3.35 -40.88
CA ILE A 445 -24.03 -4.05 -42.16
C ILE A 445 -22.59 -3.98 -42.68
N ILE A 446 -22.03 -5.14 -42.99
CA ILE A 446 -20.66 -5.29 -43.46
C ILE A 446 -20.67 -6.05 -44.78
N CYS A 447 -20.03 -5.49 -45.79
CA CYS A 447 -19.92 -6.12 -47.11
C CYS A 447 -18.97 -7.34 -47.06
N LEU A 448 -19.40 -8.47 -47.61
CA LEU A 448 -18.54 -9.62 -47.95
C LEU A 448 -17.75 -9.28 -49.21
N LYS A 449 -16.54 -8.72 -49.04
CA LYS A 449 -15.72 -8.21 -50.15
C LYS A 449 -14.92 -9.33 -50.82
N GLY A 450 -15.30 -9.68 -52.04
CA GLY A 450 -14.46 -10.45 -52.95
C GLY A 450 -13.49 -9.56 -53.73
N LYS A 451 -12.47 -10.16 -54.35
CA LYS A 451 -11.58 -9.58 -55.35
C LYS A 451 -12.33 -9.04 -56.56
N GLU A 452 -13.37 -9.75 -57.03
CA GLU A 452 -14.17 -9.33 -58.20
C GLU A 452 -15.31 -8.36 -57.84
N GLY A 453 -15.51 -8.06 -56.55
CA GLY A 453 -16.58 -7.21 -56.07
C GLY A 453 -17.31 -7.78 -54.86
N PRO A 454 -18.36 -7.10 -54.38
CA PRO A 454 -19.18 -7.58 -53.28
C PRO A 454 -19.86 -8.90 -53.66
N GLN A 455 -19.74 -9.90 -52.78
CA GLN A 455 -20.40 -11.21 -52.96
C GLN A 455 -21.65 -11.36 -52.09
N GLY A 456 -21.82 -10.47 -51.12
CA GLY A 456 -22.90 -10.51 -50.14
C GLY A 456 -22.73 -9.43 -49.07
N VAL A 457 -23.59 -9.50 -48.07
CA VAL A 457 -23.54 -8.66 -46.86
C VAL A 457 -23.76 -9.54 -45.63
N LEU A 458 -23.08 -9.19 -44.56
CA LEU A 458 -23.39 -9.65 -43.20
C LEU A 458 -24.17 -8.54 -42.50
N VAL A 459 -25.26 -8.90 -41.83
CA VAL A 459 -26.01 -8.01 -40.94
C VAL A 459 -25.89 -8.54 -39.53
N THR A 460 -25.57 -7.67 -38.59
CA THR A 460 -25.39 -8.06 -37.18
C THR A 460 -25.96 -7.01 -36.24
N GLU A 461 -26.47 -7.46 -35.09
CA GLU A 461 -26.88 -6.60 -33.97
C GLU A 461 -25.79 -6.66 -32.88
N VAL A 462 -25.10 -5.55 -32.64
CA VAL A 462 -23.95 -5.48 -31.72
C VAL A 462 -24.29 -4.71 -30.45
N GLY A 463 -23.70 -5.16 -29.33
CA GLY A 463 -23.80 -4.47 -28.04
C GLY A 463 -22.68 -3.45 -27.79
N ASP A 464 -21.50 -3.70 -28.36
CA ASP A 464 -20.27 -2.92 -28.18
C ASP A 464 -19.67 -2.56 -29.56
N GLU A 465 -19.16 -1.33 -29.71
CA GLU A 465 -18.59 -0.85 -30.98
C GLU A 465 -17.19 -1.43 -31.23
N ASP A 466 -16.45 -1.80 -30.18
CA ASP A 466 -15.08 -2.32 -30.27
C ASP A 466 -14.96 -3.65 -31.05
N ILE A 467 -16.08 -4.37 -31.24
CA ILE A 467 -16.12 -5.67 -31.93
C ILE A 467 -16.28 -5.49 -33.45
N CYS A 468 -16.69 -4.31 -33.93
CA CYS A 468 -16.96 -4.07 -35.35
C CYS A 468 -15.72 -4.30 -36.24
N ASP A 469 -14.53 -3.96 -35.74
CA ASP A 469 -13.28 -4.16 -36.46
C ASP A 469 -12.93 -5.64 -36.61
N SER A 470 -13.10 -6.43 -35.54
CA SER A 470 -12.88 -7.89 -35.56
C SER A 470 -13.85 -8.60 -36.51
N ILE A 471 -15.14 -8.22 -36.47
CA ILE A 471 -16.15 -8.75 -37.39
C ILE A 471 -15.80 -8.37 -38.83
N SER A 472 -15.38 -7.12 -39.07
CA SER A 472 -14.98 -6.66 -40.41
C SER A 472 -13.81 -7.46 -40.98
N ILE A 473 -12.78 -7.75 -40.18
CA ILE A 473 -11.63 -8.58 -40.60
C ILE A 473 -12.11 -9.97 -41.02
N LEU A 474 -12.93 -10.62 -40.19
CA LEU A 474 -13.48 -11.95 -40.46
C LEU A 474 -14.32 -11.97 -41.74
N VAL A 475 -15.25 -11.01 -41.89
CA VAL A 475 -16.14 -10.89 -43.05
C VAL A 475 -15.37 -10.61 -44.34
N ASN A 476 -14.32 -9.78 -44.29
CA ASN A 476 -13.48 -9.54 -45.46
C ASN A 476 -12.71 -10.81 -45.87
N HIS A 477 -12.19 -11.58 -44.91
CA HIS A 477 -11.54 -12.85 -45.20
C HIS A 477 -12.50 -13.86 -45.84
N ALA A 478 -13.71 -13.99 -45.29
CA ALA A 478 -14.77 -14.82 -45.85
C ALA A 478 -15.16 -14.37 -47.27
N GLY A 479 -15.22 -13.07 -47.55
CA GLY A 479 -15.47 -12.53 -48.88
C GLY A 479 -14.46 -13.01 -49.93
N ILE A 480 -13.18 -13.12 -49.57
CA ILE A 480 -12.13 -13.66 -50.45
C ILE A 480 -12.30 -15.16 -50.67
N LEU A 481 -12.67 -15.93 -49.63
CA LEU A 481 -12.93 -17.36 -49.75
C LEU A 481 -14.18 -17.65 -50.60
N LEU A 482 -15.21 -16.80 -50.52
CA LEU A 482 -16.41 -16.89 -51.36
C LEU A 482 -16.08 -16.83 -52.84
N ASP A 483 -15.15 -15.96 -53.27
CA ASP A 483 -14.73 -15.91 -54.67
C ASP A 483 -14.22 -17.26 -55.15
N ASN A 484 -13.37 -17.91 -54.36
CA ASN A 484 -12.80 -19.22 -54.71
C ASN A 484 -13.89 -20.29 -54.84
N LEU A 485 -14.82 -20.35 -53.88
CA LEU A 485 -15.92 -21.32 -53.88
C LEU A 485 -16.90 -21.07 -55.03
N MET A 486 -17.21 -19.81 -55.33
CA MET A 486 -18.09 -19.42 -56.44
C MET A 486 -17.45 -19.72 -57.79
N LEU A 487 -16.14 -19.52 -57.94
CA LEU A 487 -15.38 -19.91 -59.13
C LEU A 487 -15.38 -21.42 -59.34
N GLN A 488 -15.13 -22.21 -58.29
CA GLN A 488 -15.19 -23.67 -58.35
C GLN A 488 -16.57 -24.18 -58.77
N LYS A 489 -17.65 -23.60 -58.22
CA LYS A 489 -19.04 -23.94 -58.59
C LYS A 489 -19.33 -23.66 -60.07
N ARG A 490 -18.85 -22.52 -60.60
CA ARG A 490 -18.99 -22.18 -62.03
C ARG A 490 -18.22 -23.14 -62.94
N LEU A 491 -16.99 -23.49 -62.57
CA LEU A 491 -16.15 -24.44 -63.32
C LEU A 491 -16.75 -25.85 -63.30
N GLY A 492 -17.26 -26.30 -62.16
CA GLY A 492 -17.93 -27.60 -62.02
C GLY A 492 -19.20 -27.72 -62.86
N ASN A 493 -20.07 -26.69 -62.83
CA ASN A 493 -21.28 -26.65 -63.66
C ASN A 493 -20.96 -26.60 -65.17
N GLY A 494 -19.92 -25.86 -65.57
CA GLY A 494 -19.50 -25.81 -66.98
C GLY A 494 -18.93 -27.13 -67.53
N ILE A 495 -18.39 -28.00 -66.66
CA ILE A 495 -17.95 -29.35 -67.03
C ILE A 495 -19.16 -30.30 -67.11
N ALA A 496 -20.10 -30.20 -66.17
CA ALA A 496 -21.34 -30.99 -66.16
C ALA A 496 -22.22 -30.69 -67.38
N ASP A 497 -22.39 -29.41 -67.74
CA ASP A 497 -23.15 -29.00 -68.93
C ASP A 497 -22.51 -29.55 -70.21
N ARG A 498 -21.17 -29.53 -70.33
CA ARG A 498 -20.45 -30.12 -71.48
C ARG A 498 -20.62 -31.63 -71.58
N LEU A 499 -20.65 -32.35 -70.45
CA LEU A 499 -20.88 -33.79 -70.40
C LEU A 499 -22.34 -34.18 -70.66
N SER A 500 -23.30 -33.29 -70.38
CA SER A 500 -24.73 -33.50 -70.68
C SER A 500 -25.12 -33.14 -72.13
N SER A 501 -24.24 -32.42 -72.84
CA SER A 501 -24.39 -32.01 -74.24
C SER A 501 -23.62 -32.88 -75.25
N GLN A 502 -22.94 -33.95 -74.77
CA GLN A 502 -22.42 -35.07 -75.56
C GLN A 502 -23.33 -36.28 -75.37
#